data_AF-K5WXD7-F1
#
_entry.id   AF-K5WXD7-F1
#
_cell.length_a   1.000
_cell.length_b   1.000
_cell.length_c   1.000
_cell.angle_alpha   90.00
_cell.angle_beta   90.00
_cell.angle_gamma   90.00
#
_symmetry.space_group_name_H-M   'P 1'
#
loop_
_entity.id
_entity.type
_entity.pdbx_description
1 polymer ?
#
loop_
_entity_poly.entity_id
_entity_poly.type
_entity_poly.pdbx_seq_one_letter_code
_entity_poly.pdbx_strand_id
1 'polypeptide(L)'
;LCDLPFEIFSEIVSYLSYKDILGLRQILTHKDLCDATNAHVVWLNLAKEYVAENPHSHFSNTHLLSSLTTNQIRERFEKRLLVNHLWQSPGKVYPTTKRLKKPSPTLLSVAIAPGGRWLFAGTKHCSLYYWDLDSDDPEPVHLVPCDDVGNTPGENNTITAIDFLVERDDPLSGFTLAFIGRD
;
A
#
# COMPACT_ATOMS: atom_id res chain seq x y z
N LEU A 1 16.72 17.28 29.03
CA LEU A 1 16.74 16.41 27.82
C LEU A 1 18.09 16.44 27.14
N CYS A 2 18.70 17.61 26.92
CA CYS A 2 20.01 17.73 26.27
C CYS A 2 21.19 17.15 27.08
N ASP A 3 21.03 16.89 28.38
CA ASP A 3 22.08 16.29 29.23
C ASP A 3 21.96 14.77 29.38
N LEU A 4 20.98 14.14 28.70
CA LEU A 4 20.81 12.69 28.73
C LEU A 4 21.77 12.02 27.74
N PRO A 5 22.33 10.84 28.06
CA PRO A 5 23.02 10.02 27.09
C PRO A 5 22.13 9.69 25.90
N PHE A 6 22.74 9.62 24.71
CA PHE A 6 22.04 9.39 23.44
C PHE A 6 21.17 8.13 23.48
N GLU A 7 21.66 7.06 24.09
CA GLU A 7 20.98 5.77 24.18
C GLU A 7 19.66 5.91 24.96
N ILE A 8 19.72 6.54 26.14
CA ILE A 8 18.56 6.78 27.00
C ILE A 8 17.55 7.68 26.30
N PHE A 9 18.04 8.72 25.63
CA PHE A 9 17.16 9.62 24.91
C PHE A 9 16.47 8.93 23.71
N SER A 10 17.19 8.14 22.93
CA SER A 10 16.63 7.37 21.82
C SER A 10 15.61 6.32 22.27
N GLU A 11 15.85 5.70 23.43
CA GLU A 11 14.93 4.76 24.06
C GLU A 11 13.63 5.47 24.46
N ILE A 12 13.71 6.64 25.11
CA ILE A 12 12.53 7.45 25.47
C ILE A 12 11.73 7.82 24.22
N VAL A 13 12.40 8.30 23.17
CA VAL A 13 11.76 8.68 21.90
C VAL A 13 11.09 7.46 21.23
N SER A 14 11.58 6.25 21.47
CA SER A 14 11.02 5.02 20.89
C SER A 14 9.64 4.63 21.41
N TYR A 15 9.19 5.23 22.52
CA TYR A 15 7.84 5.08 23.07
C TYR A 15 6.86 6.15 22.57
N LEU A 16 7.32 7.10 21.77
CA LEU A 16 6.48 8.18 21.25
C LEU A 16 5.76 7.75 19.97
N SER A 17 4.55 8.28 19.78
CA SER A 17 3.82 8.09 18.53
C SER A 17 4.54 8.78 17.37
N TYR A 18 4.29 8.32 16.14
CA TYR A 18 4.84 8.97 14.94
C TYR A 18 4.47 10.45 14.85
N LYS A 19 3.27 10.83 15.32
CA LYS A 19 2.81 12.22 15.40
C LYS A 19 3.69 13.06 16.31
N ASP A 20 4.00 12.56 17.50
CA ASP A 20 4.81 13.28 18.48
C ASP A 20 6.25 13.43 18.00
N ILE A 21 6.78 12.40 17.34
CA ILE A 21 8.10 12.43 16.69
C ILE A 21 8.15 13.48 15.58
N LEU A 22 7.11 13.58 14.74
CA LEU A 22 7.01 14.64 13.73
C LEU A 22 6.96 16.03 14.36
N GLY A 23 6.21 16.21 15.46
CA GLY A 23 6.18 17.46 16.21
C GLY A 23 7.55 17.84 16.76
N LEU A 24 8.28 16.87 17.33
CA LEU A 24 9.65 17.08 17.82
C LEU A 24 10.59 17.53 16.69
N ARG A 25 10.50 16.92 15.50
CA ARG A 25 11.30 17.30 14.31
C ARG A 25 10.98 18.71 13.78
N GLN A 26 9.74 19.19 13.95
CA GLN A 26 9.34 20.54 13.51
C GLN A 26 9.81 21.64 14.47
N ILE A 27 9.89 21.33 15.76
CA ILE A 27 10.21 22.31 16.81
C ILE A 27 11.72 22.43 17.02
N LEU A 28 12.48 21.35 16.79
CA LEU A 28 13.87 21.25 17.25
C LEU A 28 14.85 21.19 16.08
N THR A 29 15.81 22.13 16.07
CA THR A 29 16.88 22.25 15.05
C THR A 29 18.20 21.59 15.48
N HIS A 30 18.23 20.93 16.64
CA HIS A 30 19.46 20.37 17.21
C HIS A 30 19.85 19.02 16.59
N LYS A 31 21.11 18.87 16.17
CA LYS A 31 21.62 17.71 15.44
C LYS A 31 21.45 16.39 16.21
N ASP A 32 21.82 16.35 17.48
CA ASP A 32 21.75 15.13 18.31
C ASP A 32 20.31 14.61 18.48
N LEU A 33 19.34 15.52 18.38
CA LEU A 33 17.92 15.23 18.49
C LEU A 33 17.36 14.66 17.17
N CYS A 34 17.82 15.20 16.04
CA CYS A 34 17.59 14.60 14.73
C CYS A 34 18.16 13.17 14.67
N ASP A 35 19.35 12.95 15.22
CA ASP A 35 19.99 11.64 15.23
C ASP A 35 19.20 10.64 16.10
N ALA A 36 18.68 11.08 17.25
CA ALA A 36 17.86 10.24 18.12
C ALA A 36 16.50 9.87 17.50
N THR A 37 15.80 10.83 16.88
CA THR A 37 14.55 10.52 16.14
C THR A 37 14.79 9.66 14.90
N ASN A 38 16.05 9.48 14.50
CA ASN A 38 16.47 8.62 13.41
C ASN A 38 17.12 7.31 13.89
N ALA A 39 17.18 7.07 15.20
CA ALA A 39 17.75 5.86 15.77
C ALA A 39 16.96 4.61 15.34
N HIS A 40 17.68 3.48 15.24
CA HIS A 40 17.10 2.21 14.82
C HIS A 40 15.94 1.76 15.71
N VAL A 41 16.10 1.88 17.03
CA VAL A 41 15.10 1.48 18.04
C VAL A 41 13.76 2.21 17.84
N VAL A 42 13.81 3.50 17.50
CA VAL A 42 12.61 4.32 17.24
C VAL A 42 11.87 3.79 16.02
N TRP A 43 12.57 3.62 14.90
CA TRP A 43 11.97 3.13 13.66
C TRP A 43 11.47 1.68 13.78
N LEU A 44 12.18 0.84 14.53
CA LEU A 44 11.79 -0.55 14.78
C LEU A 44 10.48 -0.62 15.59
N ASN A 45 10.33 0.19 16.64
CA ASN A 45 9.11 0.20 17.44
C ASN A 45 7.92 0.76 16.66
N LEU A 46 8.10 1.85 15.90
CA LEU A 46 7.07 2.38 15.00
C LEU A 46 6.61 1.35 13.96
N ALA A 47 7.55 0.57 13.40
CA ALA A 47 7.20 -0.48 12.44
C ALA A 47 6.40 -1.62 13.11
N LYS A 48 6.77 -2.03 14.33
CA LYS A 48 6.02 -3.05 15.09
C LYS A 48 4.61 -2.58 15.42
N GLU A 49 4.47 -1.34 15.88
CA GLU A 49 3.17 -0.72 16.19
C GLU A 49 2.29 -0.67 14.93
N TYR A 50 2.83 -0.19 13.80
CA TYR A 50 2.12 -0.17 12.53
C TYR A 50 1.61 -1.57 12.12
N VAL A 51 2.47 -2.59 12.21
CA VAL A 51 2.09 -3.97 11.84
C VAL A 51 1.02 -4.53 12.78
N ALA A 52 1.09 -4.21 14.08
CA ALA A 52 0.06 -4.59 15.05
C ALA A 52 -1.29 -3.94 14.75
N GLU A 53 -1.30 -2.68 14.33
CA GLU A 53 -2.51 -1.96 13.91
C GLU A 53 -3.02 -2.37 12.53
N ASN A 54 -2.18 -2.99 11.69
CA ASN A 54 -2.50 -3.36 10.30
C ASN A 54 -2.19 -4.84 10.01
N PRO A 55 -2.95 -5.80 10.59
CA PRO A 55 -2.66 -7.23 10.50
C PRO A 55 -2.77 -7.82 9.08
N HIS A 56 -3.50 -7.13 8.20
CA HIS A 56 -3.70 -7.52 6.80
C HIS A 56 -2.63 -6.94 5.86
N SER A 57 -1.67 -6.17 6.39
CA SER A 57 -0.57 -5.67 5.57
C SER A 57 0.35 -6.83 5.14
N HIS A 58 0.99 -6.73 3.98
CA HIS A 58 2.02 -7.71 3.56
C HIS A 58 3.24 -7.78 4.51
N PHE A 59 3.28 -6.94 5.56
CA PHE A 59 4.38 -6.83 6.52
C PHE A 59 4.12 -7.59 7.83
N SER A 60 3.11 -8.44 7.91
CA SER A 60 2.72 -9.18 9.14
C SER A 60 3.81 -10.08 9.73
N ASN A 61 4.92 -10.33 9.03
CA ASN A 61 6.07 -11.05 9.56
C ASN A 61 6.98 -10.13 10.41
N THR A 62 6.61 -9.93 11.66
CA THR A 62 7.34 -9.11 12.64
C THR A 62 8.77 -9.61 12.92
N HIS A 63 9.04 -10.91 12.79
CA HIS A 63 10.37 -11.50 13.00
C HIS A 63 11.41 -11.05 11.96
N LEU A 64 10.97 -10.55 10.80
CA LEU A 64 11.88 -9.96 9.80
C LEU A 64 12.27 -8.51 10.16
N LEU A 65 11.49 -7.80 10.96
CA LEU A 65 11.74 -6.38 11.23
C LEU A 65 13.02 -6.15 12.02
N SER A 66 13.35 -7.06 12.94
CA SER A 66 14.55 -6.94 13.79
C SER A 66 15.86 -7.15 13.03
N SER A 67 15.85 -7.82 11.88
CA SER A 67 17.05 -8.03 11.05
C SER A 67 17.30 -6.90 10.04
N LEU A 68 16.34 -6.00 9.86
CA LEU A 68 16.44 -4.89 8.90
C LEU A 68 17.30 -3.75 9.45
N THR A 69 18.04 -3.11 8.55
CA THR A 69 18.76 -1.85 8.85
C THR A 69 17.78 -0.69 9.01
N THR A 70 18.21 0.41 9.65
CA THR A 70 17.36 1.60 9.86
C THR A 70 16.83 2.15 8.54
N ASN A 71 17.66 2.19 7.50
CA ASN A 71 17.27 2.70 6.18
C ASN A 71 16.19 1.81 5.54
N GLN A 72 16.37 0.49 5.62
CA GLN A 72 15.41 -0.49 5.14
C GLN A 72 14.05 -0.43 5.85
N ILE A 73 14.03 -0.09 7.15
CA ILE A 73 12.78 0.14 7.89
C ILE A 73 12.16 1.46 7.42
N ARG A 74 12.95 2.53 7.31
CA ARG A 74 12.48 3.85 6.91
C ARG A 74 11.86 3.86 5.51
N GLU A 75 12.54 3.29 4.52
CA GLU A 75 12.03 3.12 3.15
C GLU A 75 10.66 2.42 3.13
N ARG A 76 10.45 1.45 4.03
CA ARG A 76 9.19 0.72 4.14
C ARG A 76 8.12 1.48 4.91
N PHE A 77 8.43 2.10 6.05
CA PHE A 77 7.40 2.57 6.97
C PHE A 77 7.16 4.08 6.97
N GLU A 78 8.13 4.90 6.55
CA GLU A 78 8.03 6.36 6.68
C GLU A 78 6.81 6.94 5.94
N LYS A 79 6.67 6.63 4.64
CA LYS A 79 5.52 7.09 3.85
C LYS A 79 4.19 6.56 4.40
N ARG A 80 4.18 5.33 4.92
CA ARG A 80 2.98 4.66 5.45
C ARG A 80 2.51 5.30 6.75
N LEU A 81 3.43 5.55 7.67
CA LEU A 81 3.18 6.25 8.93
C LEU A 81 2.70 7.68 8.68
N LEU A 82 3.30 8.38 7.71
CA LEU A 82 2.86 9.70 7.29
C LEU A 82 1.42 9.68 6.76
N VAL A 83 1.10 8.77 5.83
CA VAL A 83 -0.26 8.65 5.28
C VAL A 83 -1.27 8.30 6.37
N ASN A 84 -0.98 7.34 7.25
CA ASN A 84 -1.86 7.00 8.37
C ASN A 84 -2.11 8.21 9.27
N HIS A 85 -1.06 8.97 9.60
CA HIS A 85 -1.18 10.19 10.40
C HIS A 85 -2.07 11.25 9.73
N LEU A 86 -1.88 11.47 8.42
CA LEU A 86 -2.70 12.41 7.64
C LEU A 86 -4.16 11.97 7.57
N TRP A 87 -4.42 10.67 7.43
CA TRP A 87 -5.78 10.13 7.35
C TRP A 87 -6.56 10.26 8.66
N GLN A 88 -5.87 10.16 9.80
CA GLN A 88 -6.44 10.34 11.13
C GLN A 88 -6.55 11.83 11.54
N SER A 89 -6.05 12.75 10.71
CA SER A 89 -6.08 14.18 11.00
C SER A 89 -7.28 14.85 10.33
N PRO A 90 -8.37 15.14 11.07
CA PRO A 90 -9.56 15.76 10.49
C PRO A 90 -9.23 17.14 9.90
N GLY A 91 -9.68 17.37 8.66
CA GLY A 91 -9.73 18.70 8.03
C GLY A 91 -8.41 19.23 7.44
N LYS A 92 -7.33 18.45 7.35
CA LYS A 92 -6.04 18.94 6.80
C LYS A 92 -5.62 18.37 5.45
N VAL A 93 -6.15 17.23 5.02
CA VAL A 93 -5.81 16.64 3.71
C VAL A 93 -7.06 16.04 3.08
N TYR A 94 -7.48 16.62 1.96
CA TYR A 94 -8.39 15.94 1.05
C TYR A 94 -7.51 15.05 0.18
N PRO A 95 -7.69 13.72 0.19
CA PRO A 95 -7.07 12.90 -0.84
C PRO A 95 -7.52 13.44 -2.19
N THR A 96 -6.57 13.71 -3.09
CA THR A 96 -6.88 14.11 -4.45
C THR A 96 -7.71 12.98 -5.07
N THR A 97 -9.00 13.22 -5.27
CA THR A 97 -9.88 12.20 -5.84
C THR A 97 -9.66 12.17 -7.35
N LYS A 98 -8.92 11.16 -7.84
CA LYS A 98 -8.83 10.91 -9.27
C LYS A 98 -10.10 10.17 -9.72
N ARG A 99 -10.80 10.74 -10.70
CA ARG A 99 -11.91 10.04 -11.37
C ARG A 99 -11.33 9.18 -12.48
N LEU A 100 -11.53 7.87 -12.39
CA LEU A 100 -11.13 6.96 -13.45
C LEU A 100 -12.13 7.03 -14.60
N LYS A 101 -11.64 7.09 -15.83
CA LYS A 101 -12.49 6.97 -17.01
C LYS A 101 -13.10 5.57 -17.02
N LYS A 102 -14.44 5.51 -16.98
CA LYS A 102 -15.19 4.25 -16.98
C LYS A 102 -15.13 3.63 -18.37
N PRO A 103 -14.83 2.33 -18.50
CA PRO A 103 -14.92 1.64 -19.78
C PRO A 103 -16.41 1.45 -20.15
N SER A 104 -16.69 1.33 -21.45
CA SER A 104 -18.07 1.23 -21.97
C SER A 104 -18.91 0.09 -21.35
N PRO A 105 -18.35 -1.11 -21.05
CA PRO A 105 -19.10 -2.19 -20.41
C PRO A 105 -19.28 -2.01 -18.88
N THR A 106 -20.29 -2.69 -18.33
CA THR A 106 -20.49 -2.77 -16.86
C THR A 106 -19.39 -3.61 -16.21
N LEU A 107 -18.65 -2.99 -15.28
CA LEU A 107 -17.68 -3.64 -14.41
C LEU A 107 -18.41 -4.46 -13.34
N LEU A 108 -17.95 -5.68 -13.09
CA LEU A 108 -18.54 -6.59 -12.09
C LEU A 108 -17.59 -6.90 -10.94
N SER A 109 -16.29 -6.94 -11.22
CA SER A 109 -15.25 -7.21 -10.24
C SER A 109 -14.13 -6.18 -10.37
N VAL A 110 -13.52 -5.82 -9.25
CA VAL A 110 -12.40 -4.87 -9.17
C VAL A 110 -11.41 -5.37 -8.14
N ALA A 111 -10.12 -5.27 -8.44
CA ALA A 111 -9.05 -5.65 -7.54
C ALA A 111 -7.84 -4.72 -7.74
N ILE A 112 -7.20 -4.31 -6.64
CA ILE A 112 -5.96 -3.50 -6.68
C ILE A 112 -4.78 -4.46 -6.54
N ALA A 113 -3.82 -4.32 -7.45
CA ALA A 113 -2.60 -5.12 -7.41
C ALA A 113 -1.77 -4.77 -6.17
N PRO A 114 -1.07 -5.75 -5.58
CA PRO A 114 -0.12 -5.54 -4.50
C PRO A 114 0.89 -4.46 -4.85
N GLY A 115 1.08 -3.50 -3.94
CA GLY A 115 1.84 -2.26 -4.18
C GLY A 115 0.98 -1.06 -4.56
N GLY A 116 -0.28 -1.26 -4.97
CA GLY A 116 -1.29 -0.20 -5.06
C GLY A 116 -1.28 0.65 -6.33
N ARG A 117 -0.37 0.38 -7.29
CA ARG A 117 -0.26 1.14 -8.54
C ARG A 117 -1.31 0.75 -9.56
N TRP A 118 -1.61 -0.54 -9.70
CA TRP A 118 -2.48 -1.04 -10.76
C TRP A 118 -3.86 -1.40 -10.22
N LEU A 119 -4.91 -0.92 -10.87
CA LEU A 119 -6.27 -1.40 -10.67
C LEU A 119 -6.64 -2.33 -11.81
N PHE A 120 -7.25 -3.47 -11.51
CA PHE A 120 -7.82 -4.39 -12.49
C PHE A 120 -9.34 -4.44 -12.33
N ALA A 121 -10.06 -4.52 -13.44
CA ALA A 121 -11.51 -4.71 -13.42
C ALA A 121 -11.99 -5.68 -14.49
N GLY A 122 -12.80 -6.66 -14.06
CA GLY A 122 -13.45 -7.62 -14.93
C GLY A 122 -14.85 -7.16 -15.33
N THR A 123 -15.25 -7.47 -16.56
CA THR A 123 -16.59 -7.18 -17.07
C THR A 123 -17.47 -8.42 -17.14
N LYS A 124 -18.76 -8.19 -17.41
CA LYS A 124 -19.73 -9.25 -17.75
C LYS A 124 -19.34 -10.04 -19.01
N HIS A 125 -18.57 -9.46 -19.92
CA HIS A 125 -18.24 -10.08 -21.21
C HIS A 125 -16.82 -10.62 -21.19
N CYS A 126 -16.40 -11.33 -20.13
CA CYS A 126 -15.05 -11.89 -19.98
C CYS A 126 -13.87 -10.95 -20.28
N SER A 127 -14.08 -9.63 -20.32
CA SER A 127 -13.03 -8.67 -20.65
C SER A 127 -12.36 -8.20 -19.38
N LEU A 128 -11.04 -8.02 -19.44
CA LEU A 128 -10.24 -7.51 -18.34
C LEU A 128 -9.62 -6.17 -18.73
N TYR A 129 -9.84 -5.17 -17.88
CA TYR A 129 -9.21 -3.85 -18.01
C TYR A 129 -8.24 -3.61 -16.86
N TYR A 130 -7.25 -2.75 -17.09
CA TYR A 130 -6.44 -2.19 -16.02
C TYR A 130 -6.23 -0.68 -16.17
N TRP A 131 -5.87 -0.04 -15.05
CA TRP A 131 -5.50 1.38 -14.96
C TRP A 131 -4.17 1.53 -14.22
N ASP A 132 -3.33 2.46 -14.69
CA ASP A 132 -2.19 2.96 -13.92
C ASP A 132 -2.67 4.09 -13.00
N LEU A 133 -2.74 3.85 -11.68
CA LEU A 133 -3.21 4.85 -10.71
C LEU A 133 -2.20 5.97 -10.46
N ASP A 134 -0.94 5.77 -10.85
CA ASP A 134 0.09 6.80 -10.80
C ASP A 134 -0.03 7.79 -11.97
N SER A 135 -0.71 7.42 -13.08
CA SER A 135 -0.97 8.32 -14.22
C SER A 135 -1.82 9.52 -13.80
N ASP A 136 -1.49 10.72 -14.30
CA ASP A 136 -2.26 11.94 -14.06
C ASP A 136 -3.69 11.84 -14.63
N ASP A 137 -3.83 11.21 -15.80
CA ASP A 137 -5.11 10.87 -16.44
C ASP A 137 -5.18 9.35 -16.68
N PRO A 138 -5.65 8.58 -15.69
CA PRO A 138 -5.69 7.12 -15.78
C PRO A 138 -6.77 6.64 -16.76
N GLU A 139 -6.33 6.13 -17.90
CA GLU A 139 -7.20 5.55 -18.93
C GLU A 139 -7.32 4.03 -18.80
N PRO A 140 -8.49 3.44 -19.12
CA PRO A 140 -8.65 2.00 -19.13
C PRO A 140 -7.89 1.38 -20.30
N VAL A 141 -6.96 0.46 -20.00
CA VAL A 141 -6.31 -0.37 -21.02
C VAL A 141 -6.97 -1.74 -21.06
N HIS A 142 -7.32 -2.20 -22.26
CA HIS A 142 -7.93 -3.50 -22.47
C HIS A 142 -6.86 -4.59 -22.50
N LEU A 143 -6.80 -5.41 -21.46
CA LEU A 143 -5.78 -6.46 -21.32
C LEU A 143 -6.19 -7.76 -21.98
N VAL A 144 -7.44 -8.17 -21.74
CA VAL A 144 -8.01 -9.39 -22.32
C VAL A 144 -9.27 -9.01 -23.09
N PRO A 145 -9.23 -9.01 -24.43
CA PRO A 145 -10.42 -8.88 -25.25
C PRO A 145 -11.29 -10.13 -25.19
N CYS A 146 -12.60 -9.91 -25.23
CA CYS A 146 -13.55 -10.97 -25.50
C CYS A 146 -13.64 -11.12 -27.01
N ASP A 147 -13.18 -12.25 -27.54
CA ASP A 147 -13.50 -12.62 -28.91
C ASP A 147 -14.93 -13.16 -28.91
N ASP A 148 -15.88 -12.38 -29.44
CA ASP A 148 -17.29 -12.81 -29.66
C ASP A 148 -17.39 -14.01 -30.63
N VAL A 149 -16.28 -14.55 -31.14
CA VAL A 149 -16.25 -15.64 -32.11
C VAL A 149 -15.80 -16.92 -31.43
N GLY A 150 -16.80 -17.76 -31.18
CA GLY A 150 -16.76 -19.11 -30.64
C GLY A 150 -15.41 -19.81 -30.60
N ASN A 151 -14.96 -20.12 -29.39
CA ASN A 151 -14.46 -21.43 -28.95
C ASN A 151 -13.88 -21.33 -27.53
N THR A 152 -14.71 -21.17 -26.50
CA THR A 152 -14.31 -21.43 -25.08
C THR A 152 -15.55 -21.59 -24.20
N PRO A 153 -15.49 -22.34 -23.07
CA PRO A 153 -16.65 -22.69 -22.25
C PRO A 153 -17.49 -21.47 -21.87
N GLY A 154 -18.80 -21.51 -22.16
CA GLY A 154 -19.84 -20.56 -21.73
C GLY A 154 -19.84 -19.19 -22.42
N GLU A 155 -20.69 -19.00 -23.43
CA GLU A 155 -21.03 -17.68 -24.04
C GLU A 155 -21.48 -16.61 -23.03
N ASN A 156 -21.74 -17.00 -21.77
CA ASN A 156 -22.17 -16.15 -20.67
C ASN A 156 -21.25 -16.20 -19.44
N ASN A 157 -19.95 -16.48 -19.63
CA ASN A 157 -19.01 -16.41 -18.52
C ASN A 157 -18.78 -14.97 -18.07
N THR A 158 -18.65 -14.78 -16.75
CA THR A 158 -18.32 -13.47 -16.16
C THR A 158 -17.11 -13.60 -15.24
N ILE A 159 -16.24 -12.58 -15.18
CA ILE A 159 -15.13 -12.55 -14.22
C ILE A 159 -15.70 -12.17 -12.86
N THR A 160 -15.73 -13.13 -11.94
CA THR A 160 -16.27 -12.94 -10.58
C THR A 160 -15.19 -12.60 -9.56
N ALA A 161 -13.97 -13.09 -9.76
CA ALA A 161 -12.86 -12.82 -8.87
C ALA A 161 -11.55 -12.66 -9.63
N ILE A 162 -10.71 -11.77 -9.09
CA ILE A 162 -9.35 -11.51 -9.53
C ILE A 162 -8.49 -11.64 -8.28
N ASP A 163 -7.49 -12.51 -8.32
CA ASP A 163 -6.54 -12.70 -7.21
C ASP A 163 -5.11 -12.61 -7.72
N PHE A 164 -4.20 -12.11 -6.89
CA PHE A 164 -2.82 -11.84 -7.28
C PHE A 164 -1.86 -12.87 -6.71
N LEU A 165 -0.97 -13.39 -7.55
CA LEU A 165 0.13 -14.24 -7.12
C LEU A 165 1.34 -13.32 -6.88
N VAL A 166 1.56 -13.00 -5.62
CA VAL A 166 2.65 -12.10 -5.22
C VAL A 166 3.91 -12.90 -5.00
N GLU A 167 4.81 -12.89 -5.97
CA GLU A 167 6.18 -13.33 -5.71
C GLU A 167 6.89 -12.27 -4.85
N ARG A 168 7.76 -12.71 -3.94
CA ARG A 168 8.39 -11.84 -2.92
C ARG A 168 9.17 -10.67 -3.52
N ASP A 169 9.66 -10.82 -4.75
CA ASP A 169 10.54 -9.86 -5.40
C ASP A 169 9.92 -9.18 -6.63
N ASP A 170 8.73 -9.60 -7.07
CA ASP A 170 7.96 -8.94 -8.12
C ASP A 170 6.45 -9.15 -7.90
N PRO A 171 5.78 -8.14 -7.32
CA PRO A 171 4.34 -8.20 -7.05
C PRO A 171 3.47 -8.19 -8.31
N LEU A 172 4.07 -8.09 -9.50
CA LEU A 172 3.40 -8.15 -10.80
C LEU A 172 3.67 -9.46 -11.56
N SER A 173 4.44 -10.41 -10.98
CA SER A 173 4.83 -11.64 -11.66
C SER A 173 3.65 -12.53 -12.07
N GLY A 174 2.47 -12.40 -11.45
CA GLY A 174 1.28 -13.12 -11.91
C GLY A 174 -0.02 -12.77 -11.19
N PHE A 175 -1.13 -13.16 -11.81
CA PHE A 175 -2.47 -13.11 -11.22
C PHE A 175 -3.33 -14.24 -11.77
N THR A 176 -4.31 -14.68 -10.98
CA THR A 176 -5.28 -15.71 -11.33
C THR A 176 -6.65 -15.08 -11.50
N LEU A 177 -7.37 -15.49 -12.54
CA LEU A 177 -8.75 -15.09 -12.81
C LEU A 177 -9.67 -16.28 -12.60
N ALA A 178 -10.80 -16.05 -11.92
CA ALA A 178 -11.88 -17.02 -11.82
C ALA A 178 -13.10 -16.54 -12.60
N PHE A 179 -13.65 -17.44 -13.40
CA PHE A 179 -14.87 -17.23 -14.18
C PHE A 179 -16.01 -18.03 -13.56
N ILE A 180 -17.21 -17.44 -13.55
CA ILE A 180 -18.44 -18.21 -13.32
C ILE A 180 -19.20 -18.32 -14.64
N GLY A 181 -19.61 -19.54 -14.98
CA GLY A 181 -20.62 -19.77 -16.00
C GLY A 181 -21.99 -19.41 -15.46
N ARG A 182 -22.80 -18.70 -16.24
CA ARG A 182 -24.24 -18.66 -16.02
C ARG A 182 -24.86 -19.84 -16.76
N ASP A 183 -25.39 -20.79 -16.00
CA ASP A 183 -26.36 -21.78 -16.49
C ASP A 183 -27.63 -21.10 -17.00
#